data_AF-A0A1H8RE63-F1
#
_entry.id   AF-A0A1H8RE63-F1
#
_cell.length_a   1.000
_cell.length_b   1.000
_cell.length_c   1.000
_cell.angle_alpha   90.00
_cell.angle_beta   90.00
_cell.angle_gamma   90.00
#
_symmetry.space_group_name_H-M   'P 1'
#
loop_
_entity.id
_entity.type
_entity.pdbx_description
1 polymer ?
#
loop_
_entity_poly.entity_id
_entity_poly.type
_entity_poly.pdbx_seq_one_letter_code
_entity_poly.pdbx_strand_id
1 'polypeptide(L)'
;MSKRTALHDLLDTADGRLEIEHVDITVPEQVEALRGGSAAAGSTRASKSALNQLMRSYAARHRDDTRTLLLMAPGWVRTDLGGPHAKLTIGESIPSLITTIDAQKGRAGLQYLDYRGETVAW
;
A
#
# COMPACT_ATOMS: atom_id res chain seq x y z
N MET A 1 6.86 16.41 12.05
CA MET A 1 7.78 15.30 12.38
C MET A 1 6.99 14.01 12.32
N SER A 2 7.27 13.14 11.34
CA SER A 2 6.57 11.85 11.23
C SER A 2 6.94 10.96 12.42
N LYS A 3 5.96 10.34 13.08
CA LYS A 3 6.20 9.40 14.19
C LYS A 3 6.84 8.13 13.61
N ARG A 4 7.93 7.65 14.21
CA ARG A 4 8.57 6.37 13.84
C ARG A 4 7.54 5.24 13.95
N THR A 5 7.52 4.35 12.95
CA THR A 5 6.59 3.21 12.84
C THR A 5 7.35 1.93 12.61
N ALA A 6 6.70 0.77 12.76
CA ALA A 6 7.31 -0.53 12.48
C ALA A 6 7.82 -0.68 11.02
N LEU A 7 7.31 0.14 10.10
CA LEU A 7 7.84 0.22 8.73
C LEU A 7 9.24 0.85 8.67
N HIS A 8 9.53 1.80 9.58
CA HIS A 8 10.87 2.36 9.75
C HIS A 8 11.83 1.34 10.37
N ASP A 9 11.34 0.48 11.27
CA ASP A 9 12.17 -0.59 11.83
C ASP A 9 12.49 -1.66 10.76
N LEU A 10 11.57 -1.91 9.82
CA LEU A 10 11.85 -2.76 8.66
C LEU A 10 12.93 -2.16 7.75
N LEU A 11 12.90 -0.84 7.51
CA LEU A 11 13.95 -0.15 6.74
C LEU A 11 15.35 -0.39 7.34
N ASP A 12 15.48 -0.28 8.66
CA ASP A 12 16.76 -0.45 9.34
C ASP A 12 17.36 -1.86 9.13
N THR A 13 16.51 -2.87 8.97
CA THR A 13 16.93 -4.26 8.74
C THR A 13 17.09 -4.65 7.27
N ALA A 14 16.71 -3.75 6.35
CA ALA A 14 16.69 -4.04 4.92
C ALA A 14 18.05 -3.87 4.23
N ASP A 15 19.06 -3.33 4.92
CA ASP A 15 20.44 -3.15 4.40
C ASP A 15 20.47 -2.42 3.04
N GLY A 16 19.75 -1.30 2.95
CA GLY A 16 19.64 -0.48 1.72
C GLY A 16 18.76 -1.07 0.62
N ARG A 17 18.12 -2.23 0.81
CA ARG A 17 17.27 -2.90 -0.19
C ARG A 17 15.80 -2.48 -0.15
N LEU A 18 15.42 -1.63 0.80
CA LEU A 18 14.08 -1.08 0.93
C LEU A 18 14.17 0.45 0.95
N GLU A 19 13.34 1.10 0.16
CA GLU A 19 13.16 2.55 0.14
C GLU A 19 11.68 2.83 0.38
N ILE A 20 11.38 3.78 1.28
CA ILE A 20 10.00 4.25 1.50
C ILE A 20 9.85 5.60 0.80
N GLU A 21 9.22 5.59 -0.35
CA GLU A 21 8.79 6.79 -1.05
C GLU A 21 7.36 7.16 -0.62
N HIS A 22 7.16 8.43 -0.27
CA HIS A 22 5.85 8.95 0.08
C HIS A 22 5.21 9.57 -1.16
N VAL A 23 4.18 8.91 -1.68
CA VAL A 23 3.38 9.45 -2.78
C VAL A 23 2.04 9.90 -2.23
N ASP A 24 1.90 11.21 -2.02
CA ASP A 24 0.63 11.82 -1.66
C ASP A 24 -0.29 11.87 -2.88
N ILE A 25 -1.15 10.86 -2.99
CA ILE A 25 -2.21 10.78 -4.01
C ILE A 25 -3.52 11.38 -3.45
N THR A 26 -3.51 11.84 -2.20
CA THR A 26 -4.69 12.28 -1.47
C THR A 26 -4.80 13.79 -1.50
N VAL A 27 -5.86 14.31 -2.13
CA VAL A 27 -6.24 15.73 -2.00
C VAL A 27 -7.07 15.85 -0.72
N PRO A 28 -6.59 16.53 0.36
CA PRO A 28 -7.26 16.52 1.66
C PRO A 28 -8.72 17.00 1.62
N GLU A 29 -9.03 17.93 0.72
CA GLU A 29 -10.38 18.45 0.48
C GLU A 29 -11.34 17.38 -0.07
N GLN A 30 -10.85 16.44 -0.89
CA GLN A 30 -11.64 15.31 -1.39
C GLN A 30 -11.86 14.25 -0.30
N VAL A 31 -11.00 14.21 0.73
CA VAL A 31 -11.17 13.32 1.89
C VAL A 31 -12.23 13.84 2.84
N GLU A 32 -12.33 15.16 3.02
CA GLU A 32 -13.47 15.75 3.74
C GLU A 32 -14.80 15.46 3.03
N ALA A 33 -14.82 15.52 1.69
CA ALA A 33 -15.99 15.15 0.89
C ALA A 33 -16.40 13.66 1.01
N LEU A 34 -15.47 12.75 1.36
CA LEU A 34 -15.79 11.33 1.66
C LEU A 34 -16.70 11.18 2.88
N ARG A 35 -16.73 12.15 3.80
CA ARG A 35 -17.62 12.13 4.97
C ARG A 35 -19.10 12.32 4.59
N GLY A 36 -19.40 12.75 3.35
CA GLY A 36 -20.74 13.12 2.90
C GLY A 36 -21.34 12.37 1.69
N GLY A 37 -20.61 11.57 0.90
CA GLY A 37 -21.22 10.90 -0.26
C GLY A 37 -20.35 9.96 -1.11
N SER A 38 -21.00 9.09 -1.90
CA SER A 38 -20.39 7.98 -2.66
C SER A 38 -19.51 8.38 -3.87
N ALA A 39 -19.44 9.67 -4.21
CA ALA A 39 -18.70 10.18 -5.36
C ALA A 39 -17.17 10.21 -5.14
N ALA A 40 -16.71 10.47 -3.92
CA ALA A 40 -15.28 10.58 -3.61
C ALA A 40 -14.57 9.20 -3.53
N ALA A 41 -15.31 8.14 -3.24
CA ALA A 41 -14.77 6.77 -3.36
C ALA A 41 -14.41 6.44 -4.82
N GLY A 42 -15.05 7.10 -5.81
CA GLY A 42 -14.70 6.99 -7.22
C GLY A 42 -13.34 7.62 -7.56
N SER A 43 -13.02 8.79 -6.99
CA SER A 43 -11.72 9.47 -7.19
C SER A 43 -10.57 8.66 -6.58
N THR A 44 -10.72 8.19 -5.33
CA THR A 44 -9.70 7.34 -4.69
C THR A 44 -9.53 6.02 -5.43
N ARG A 45 -10.63 5.38 -5.90
CA ARG A 45 -10.54 4.17 -6.72
C ARG A 45 -9.83 4.44 -8.05
N ALA A 46 -10.21 5.49 -8.78
CA ALA A 46 -9.59 5.84 -10.05
C ALA A 46 -8.08 6.09 -9.89
N SER A 47 -7.67 6.82 -8.85
CA SER A 47 -6.26 7.11 -8.58
C SER A 47 -5.48 5.86 -8.18
N LYS A 48 -6.05 4.95 -7.37
CA LYS A 48 -5.42 3.66 -7.04
C LYS A 48 -5.35 2.73 -8.26
N SER A 49 -6.37 2.69 -9.10
CA SER A 49 -6.34 1.95 -10.37
C SER A 49 -5.29 2.53 -11.33
N ALA A 50 -5.15 3.85 -11.41
CA ALA A 50 -4.10 4.50 -12.20
C ALA A 50 -2.71 4.12 -11.68
N LEU A 51 -2.48 4.18 -10.36
CA LEU A 51 -1.23 3.72 -9.75
C LEU A 51 -0.94 2.25 -10.09
N ASN A 52 -1.93 1.37 -9.96
CA ASN A 52 -1.82 -0.04 -10.29
C ASN A 52 -1.37 -0.24 -11.75
N GLN A 53 -2.00 0.48 -12.68
CA GLN A 53 -1.67 0.40 -14.11
C GLN A 53 -0.28 0.99 -14.43
N LEU A 54 0.12 2.06 -13.76
CA LEU A 54 1.46 2.64 -13.89
C LEU A 54 2.53 1.65 -13.43
N MET A 55 2.32 0.98 -12.29
CA MET A 55 3.25 -0.03 -11.77
C MET A 55 3.34 -1.25 -12.68
N ARG A 56 2.22 -1.72 -13.25
CA ARG A 56 2.24 -2.78 -14.28
C ARG A 56 3.05 -2.38 -15.51
N SER A 57 2.86 -1.14 -15.96
CA SER A 57 3.62 -0.60 -17.10
C SER A 57 5.10 -0.48 -16.78
N TYR A 58 5.45 -0.06 -15.55
CA TYR A 58 6.82 0.00 -15.08
C TYR A 58 7.47 -1.39 -15.08
N ALA A 59 6.83 -2.38 -14.46
CA ALA A 59 7.33 -3.75 -14.38
C ALA A 59 7.52 -4.38 -15.78
N ALA A 60 6.58 -4.13 -16.71
CA ALA A 60 6.70 -4.64 -18.09
C ALA A 60 7.92 -4.09 -18.84
N ARG A 61 8.32 -2.83 -18.58
CA ARG A 61 9.52 -2.21 -19.18
C ARG A 61 10.82 -2.69 -18.52
N HIS A 62 10.75 -3.21 -17.30
CA HIS A 62 11.90 -3.65 -16.51
C HIS A 62 11.81 -5.15 -16.23
N ARG A 63 11.39 -5.95 -17.22
CA ARG A 63 11.16 -7.40 -17.05
C ARG A 63 12.42 -8.18 -16.64
N ASP A 64 13.60 -7.67 -16.99
CA ASP A 64 14.90 -8.30 -16.72
C ASP A 64 15.45 -7.87 -15.34
N ASP A 65 14.72 -7.02 -14.62
CA ASP A 65 15.04 -6.59 -13.27
C ASP A 65 14.69 -7.68 -12.24
N THR A 66 15.61 -7.94 -11.33
CA THR A 66 15.44 -8.95 -10.28
C THR A 66 14.76 -8.40 -9.02
N ARG A 67 14.42 -7.10 -9.00
CA ARG A 67 13.75 -6.45 -7.88
C ARG A 67 12.34 -7.02 -7.66
N THR A 68 12.00 -7.16 -6.37
CA THR A 68 10.64 -7.39 -5.92
C THR A 68 9.87 -6.08 -5.97
N LEU A 69 8.73 -6.06 -6.66
CA LEU A 69 7.83 -4.91 -6.71
C LEU A 69 6.49 -5.29 -6.06
N LEU A 70 6.02 -4.51 -5.09
CA LEU A 70 4.80 -4.82 -4.34
C LEU A 70 3.79 -3.67 -4.41
N LEU A 71 2.55 -4.02 -4.76
CA LEU A 71 1.37 -3.24 -4.42
C LEU A 71 0.68 -3.95 -3.25
N MET A 72 0.32 -3.20 -2.21
CA MET A 72 -0.21 -3.76 -0.98
C MET A 72 -1.60 -3.20 -0.67
N ALA A 73 -2.56 -4.08 -0.42
CA ALA A 73 -3.88 -3.75 0.09
C ALA A 73 -3.92 -3.98 1.62
N PRO A 74 -3.95 -2.91 2.45
CA PRO A 74 -3.86 -3.03 3.91
C PRO A 74 -5.11 -3.61 4.59
N GLY A 75 -6.15 -3.92 3.82
CA GLY A 75 -7.50 -4.17 4.32
C GLY A 75 -8.23 -2.89 4.72
N TRP A 76 -9.41 -3.03 5.33
CA TRP A 76 -10.20 -1.90 5.83
C TRP A 76 -9.80 -1.60 7.28
N VAL A 77 -8.94 -0.58 7.46
CA VAL A 77 -8.29 -0.24 8.73
C VAL A 77 -8.92 0.98 9.41
N ARG A 78 -9.09 0.95 10.74
CA ARG A 78 -9.60 2.03 11.58
C ARG A 78 -8.59 3.18 11.63
N THR A 79 -8.75 4.09 10.70
CA THR A 79 -8.04 5.37 10.56
C THR A 79 -9.04 6.45 10.22
N ASP A 80 -8.62 7.71 10.12
CA ASP A 80 -9.51 8.79 9.66
C ASP A 80 -10.10 8.52 8.26
N LEU A 81 -9.34 7.83 7.40
CA LEU A 81 -9.79 7.45 6.05
C LEU A 81 -10.70 6.22 6.06
N GLY A 82 -10.43 5.23 6.92
CA GLY A 82 -11.24 4.02 7.00
C GLY A 82 -12.51 4.18 7.84
N GLY A 83 -12.56 5.19 8.72
CA GLY A 83 -13.66 5.45 9.62
C GLY A 83 -13.73 4.48 10.81
N PRO A 84 -14.63 4.73 11.77
CA PRO A 84 -14.71 3.98 13.02
C PRO A 84 -15.20 2.54 12.85
N HIS A 85 -15.93 2.23 11.77
CA HIS A 85 -16.51 0.92 11.50
C HIS A 85 -15.57 -0.05 10.75
N ALA A 86 -14.34 0.39 10.47
CA ALA A 86 -13.39 -0.46 9.78
C ALA A 86 -13.03 -1.71 10.62
N LYS A 87 -12.81 -2.83 9.92
CA LYS A 87 -12.71 -4.15 10.55
C LYS A 87 -11.40 -4.35 11.30
N LEU A 88 -10.31 -3.73 10.85
CA LEU A 88 -8.97 -3.90 11.40
C LEU A 88 -8.53 -2.66 12.17
N THR A 89 -7.76 -2.82 13.24
CA THR A 89 -6.93 -1.75 13.81
C THR A 89 -5.63 -1.59 13.02
N ILE A 90 -4.96 -0.46 13.25
CA ILE A 90 -3.56 -0.27 12.84
C ILE A 90 -2.67 -1.37 13.43
N GLY A 91 -2.88 -1.73 14.70
CA GLY A 91 -2.10 -2.75 15.40
C GLY A 91 -2.27 -4.18 14.85
N GLU A 92 -3.39 -4.46 14.17
CA GLU A 92 -3.61 -5.74 13.48
C GLU A 92 -3.09 -5.70 12.04
N SER A 93 -3.34 -4.61 11.30
CA SER A 93 -3.01 -4.51 9.88
C SER A 93 -1.50 -4.35 9.63
N ILE A 94 -0.81 -3.48 10.38
CA ILE A 94 0.59 -3.13 10.10
C ILE A 94 1.55 -4.30 10.32
N PRO A 95 1.48 -5.07 11.43
CA PRO A 95 2.38 -6.22 11.60
C PRO A 95 2.20 -7.26 10.49
N SER A 96 0.96 -7.58 10.10
CA SER A 96 0.71 -8.53 9.02
C SER A 96 1.23 -8.04 7.67
N LEU A 97 1.06 -6.76 7.35
CA LEU A 97 1.67 -6.16 6.15
C LEU A 97 3.19 -6.30 6.13
N ILE A 98 3.86 -6.04 7.25
CA ILE A 98 5.31 -6.19 7.37
C ILE A 98 5.73 -7.64 7.15
N THR A 99 5.03 -8.60 7.76
CA THR A 99 5.26 -10.03 7.54
C THR A 99 5.11 -10.40 6.07
N THR A 100 4.07 -9.90 5.39
CA THR A 100 3.88 -10.15 3.96
C THR A 100 4.99 -9.55 3.11
N ILE A 101 5.40 -8.31 3.36
CA ILE A 101 6.49 -7.65 2.63
C ILE A 101 7.79 -8.44 2.80
N ASP A 102 8.11 -8.83 4.03
CA ASP A 102 9.32 -9.61 4.35
C ASP A 102 9.32 -10.97 3.62
N ALA A 103 8.18 -11.65 3.58
CA ALA A 103 8.03 -12.94 2.89
C ALA A 103 8.20 -12.86 1.36
N GLN A 104 8.13 -11.67 0.75
CA GLN A 104 8.36 -11.49 -0.69
C GLN A 104 9.82 -11.17 -1.05
N LYS A 105 10.71 -11.02 -0.07
CA LYS A 105 12.13 -10.71 -0.32
C LYS A 105 12.74 -11.69 -1.33
N GLY A 106 13.39 -11.13 -2.36
CA GLY A 106 14.08 -11.89 -3.40
C GLY A 106 13.17 -12.51 -4.46
N ARG A 107 11.85 -12.29 -4.40
CA ARG A 107 10.92 -12.71 -5.45
C ARG A 107 10.79 -11.61 -6.50
N ALA A 108 11.44 -11.79 -7.64
CA ALA A 108 11.42 -10.82 -8.72
C ALA A 108 10.00 -10.61 -9.28
N GLY A 109 9.75 -9.41 -9.80
CA GLY A 109 8.51 -9.07 -10.48
C GLY A 109 7.46 -8.41 -9.58
N LEU A 110 6.36 -8.02 -10.21
CA LEU A 110 5.27 -7.27 -9.57
C LEU A 110 4.22 -8.20 -8.99
N GLN A 111 3.89 -7.99 -7.71
CA GLN A 111 2.81 -8.68 -7.02
C GLN A 111 1.81 -7.66 -6.48
N TYR A 112 0.53 -8.02 -6.50
CA TYR A 112 -0.52 -7.27 -5.83
C TYR A 112 -1.14 -8.14 -4.74
N LEU A 113 -0.83 -7.82 -3.48
CA LEU A 113 -1.17 -8.66 -2.33
C LEU A 113 -1.96 -7.88 -1.28
N ASP A 114 -2.77 -8.58 -0.49
CA ASP A 114 -3.36 -8.04 0.72
C ASP A 114 -2.43 -8.18 1.94
N TYR A 115 -2.85 -7.64 3.07
CA TYR A 115 -2.14 -7.72 4.36
C TYR A 115 -1.94 -9.15 4.90
N ARG A 116 -2.58 -10.17 4.30
CA ARG A 116 -2.42 -11.59 4.63
C ARG A 116 -1.55 -12.31 3.60
N GLY A 117 -1.07 -11.62 2.57
CA GLY A 117 -0.30 -12.19 1.47
C GLY A 117 -1.15 -12.89 0.41
N GLU A 118 -2.48 -12.71 0.43
CA GLU A 118 -3.37 -13.22 -0.61
C GLU A 118 -3.29 -12.32 -1.86
N THR A 119 -3.33 -12.92 -3.05
CA THR A 119 -3.33 -12.16 -4.31
C THR A 119 -4.64 -11.39 -4.46
N VAL A 120 -4.53 -10.11 -4.79
CA VAL A 120 -5.66 -9.22 -5.05
C VAL A 120 -5.87 -9.09 -6.55
N ALA A 121 -7.13 -9.14 -6.98
CA ALA A 121 -7.49 -8.89 -8.37
C ALA A 121 -7.25 -7.41 -8.74
N TRP A 122 -6.81 -7.19 -9.98
CA TRP A 122 -6.50 -5.86 -10.50
C TRP A 122 -7.72 -4.97 -10.70
#